data_AF-A0A5Y1P9E2-F1
#
_entry.id   AF-A0A5Y1P9E2-F1
#
_cell.length_a   1.000
_cell.length_b   1.000
_cell.length_c   1.000
_cell.angle_alpha   90.00
_cell.angle_beta   90.00
_cell.angle_gamma   90.00
#
_symmetry.space_group_name_H-M   'P 1'
#
loop_
_entity.id
_entity.type
_entity.pdbx_description
1 polymer ?
#
loop_
_entity_poly.entity_id
_entity_poly.type
_entity_poly.pdbx_seq_one_letter_code
_entity_poly.pdbx_strand_id
1 'polypeptide(L)'
;CNENDEDIFKNLYMNKDQLKTMHKNGMILGSHSVNHRVFSKLNNEEQEKEIHDSFSFLEKTIGNLNAKIFCYPYGGFHTFTDFTQKILNNANCNFSFNVESRDVILNDLINYPQALPRYDCNEFDFGKASCG
;
A
#
# COMPACT_ATOMS: atom_id res chain seq x y z
N CYS A 1 3.56 22.49 25.01
CA CYS A 1 3.00 21.58 24.00
C CYS A 1 1.47 21.66 24.13
N ASN A 2 0.82 22.46 23.30
CA ASN A 2 -0.63 22.73 23.36
C ASN A 2 -1.32 22.43 22.02
N GLU A 3 -0.72 21.59 21.18
CA GLU A 3 -1.39 21.12 19.98
C GLU A 3 -2.35 20.01 20.39
N ASN A 4 -3.62 20.13 19.99
CA ASN A 4 -4.59 19.06 20.17
C ASN A 4 -4.34 17.95 19.15
N ASP A 5 -4.87 16.76 19.40
CA ASP A 5 -4.64 15.60 18.53
C ASP A 5 -5.09 15.85 17.08
N GLU A 6 -6.15 16.64 16.86
CA GLU A 6 -6.64 16.98 15.52
C GLU A 6 -5.61 17.77 14.69
N ASP A 7 -4.96 18.75 15.31
CA ASP A 7 -3.93 19.58 14.67
C ASP A 7 -2.67 18.74 14.36
N ILE A 8 -2.32 17.82 15.25
CA ILE A 8 -1.20 16.88 15.04
C ILE A 8 -1.51 15.97 13.85
N PHE A 9 -2.70 15.34 13.80
CA PHE A 9 -3.05 14.44 12.70
C PHE A 9 -3.16 15.16 11.35
N LYS A 10 -3.68 16.39 11.34
CA LYS A 10 -3.76 17.20 10.12
C LYS A 10 -2.39 17.53 9.54
N ASN A 11 -1.39 17.69 10.39
CA ASN A 11 0.00 17.96 9.97
C ASN A 11 0.78 16.68 9.67
N LEU A 12 0.42 15.54 10.27
CA LEU A 12 1.09 14.25 10.08
C LEU A 12 0.67 13.53 8.79
N TYR A 13 -0.62 13.60 8.41
CA TYR A 13 -1.14 12.87 7.26
C TYR A 13 -1.32 13.76 6.02
N MET A 14 -1.15 13.14 4.84
CA MET A 14 -1.47 13.80 3.58
C MET A 14 -2.98 14.04 3.45
N ASN A 15 -3.35 15.26 3.10
CA ASN A 15 -4.73 15.60 2.75
C ASN A 15 -5.01 15.37 1.25
N LYS A 16 -6.28 15.42 0.87
CA LYS A 16 -6.73 15.16 -0.52
C LYS A 16 -6.11 16.11 -1.56
N ASP A 17 -5.84 17.36 -1.20
CA ASP A 17 -5.27 18.33 -2.14
C ASP A 17 -3.77 18.09 -2.37
N GLN A 18 -3.06 17.62 -1.35
CA GLN A 18 -1.69 17.13 -1.50
C GLN A 18 -1.64 15.89 -2.39
N LEU A 19 -2.55 14.91 -2.18
CA LEU A 19 -2.64 13.72 -3.05
C LEU A 19 -2.90 14.09 -4.51
N LYS A 20 -3.84 15.01 -4.77
CA LYS A 20 -4.10 15.53 -6.13
C LYS A 20 -2.89 16.23 -6.72
N THR A 21 -2.15 17.00 -5.92
CA THR A 21 -0.94 17.70 -6.36
C THR A 21 0.14 16.70 -6.76
N MET A 22 0.40 15.69 -5.92
CA MET A 22 1.35 14.61 -6.22
C MET A 22 0.99 13.88 -7.52
N HIS A 23 -0.28 13.51 -7.67
CA HIS A 23 -0.77 12.82 -8.87
C HIS A 23 -0.61 13.67 -10.13
N LYS A 24 -1.00 14.96 -10.10
CA LYS A 24 -0.83 15.89 -11.22
C LYS A 24 0.63 16.10 -11.63
N ASN A 25 1.57 15.90 -10.71
CA ASN A 25 3.01 15.98 -10.96
C ASN A 25 3.63 14.62 -11.31
N GLY A 26 2.81 13.61 -11.67
CA GLY A 26 3.29 12.34 -12.22
C GLY A 26 3.61 11.26 -11.20
N MET A 27 3.35 11.48 -9.89
CA MET A 27 3.52 10.43 -8.89
C MET A 27 2.42 9.36 -9.03
N ILE A 28 2.81 8.09 -8.84
CA ILE A 28 1.88 6.98 -8.74
C ILE A 28 1.46 6.83 -7.27
N LEU A 29 0.15 6.82 -7.02
CA LEU A 29 -0.42 6.63 -5.69
C LEU A 29 -1.07 5.24 -5.63
N GLY A 30 -0.49 4.35 -4.83
CA GLY A 30 -0.99 3.00 -4.57
C GLY A 30 -1.83 2.92 -3.29
N SER A 31 -2.59 1.83 -3.17
CA SER A 31 -3.37 1.54 -1.96
C SER A 31 -2.53 0.84 -0.89
N HIS A 32 -2.87 1.11 0.37
CA HIS A 32 -2.27 0.47 1.54
C HIS A 32 -3.35 0.03 2.55
N SER A 33 -4.50 -0.43 2.06
CA SER A 33 -5.74 -0.70 2.82
C SER A 33 -6.38 0.56 3.43
N VAL A 34 -7.49 0.41 4.15
CA VAL A 34 -8.19 1.50 4.84
C VAL A 34 -7.69 1.61 6.28
N ASN A 35 -7.66 0.52 7.03
CA ASN A 35 -7.41 0.53 8.47
C ASN A 35 -6.06 -0.11 8.88
N HIS A 36 -5.17 -0.40 7.92
CA HIS A 36 -3.84 -0.97 8.19
C HIS A 36 -3.90 -2.23 9.09
N ARG A 37 -4.85 -3.12 8.78
CA ARG A 37 -5.07 -4.40 9.48
C ARG A 37 -4.21 -5.50 8.87
N VAL A 38 -3.88 -6.52 9.67
CA VAL A 38 -3.26 -7.75 9.17
C VAL A 38 -4.33 -8.59 8.47
N PHE A 39 -4.23 -8.73 7.15
CA PHE A 39 -5.24 -9.39 6.31
C PHE A 39 -5.47 -10.86 6.65
N SER A 40 -4.44 -11.60 7.06
CA SER A 40 -4.57 -13.00 7.49
C SER A 40 -5.40 -13.19 8.76
N LYS A 41 -5.71 -12.10 9.47
CA LYS A 41 -6.59 -12.11 10.65
C LYS A 41 -8.03 -11.65 10.34
N LEU A 42 -8.29 -11.20 9.12
CA LEU A 42 -9.59 -10.71 8.68
C LEU A 42 -10.39 -11.83 8.02
N ASN A 43 -11.70 -11.79 8.19
CA ASN A 43 -12.58 -12.63 7.39
C ASN A 43 -12.64 -12.14 5.92
N ASN A 44 -13.23 -12.94 5.05
CA ASN A 44 -13.23 -12.65 3.61
C ASN A 44 -13.91 -11.33 3.25
N GLU A 45 -15.06 -11.02 3.85
CA GLU A 45 -15.80 -9.78 3.59
C GLU A 45 -15.01 -8.55 4.04
N GLU A 46 -14.33 -8.65 5.18
CA GLU A 46 -13.46 -7.59 5.70
C GLU A 46 -12.28 -7.33 4.75
N GLN A 47 -11.63 -8.37 4.23
CA GLN A 47 -10.54 -8.23 3.26
C GLN A 47 -11.01 -7.57 1.96
N GLU A 48 -12.17 -7.98 1.44
CA GLU A 48 -12.77 -7.36 0.25
C GLU A 48 -13.03 -5.89 0.47
N LYS A 49 -13.65 -5.54 1.61
CA LYS A 49 -13.96 -4.16 1.95
C LYS A 49 -12.71 -3.29 2.06
N GLU A 50 -11.67 -3.75 2.77
CA GLU A 50 -10.40 -3.03 2.90
C GLU A 50 -9.74 -2.72 1.55
N ILE A 51 -9.78 -3.67 0.60
CA ILE A 51 -9.20 -3.48 -0.74
C ILE A 51 -10.08 -2.58 -1.61
N HIS A 52 -11.38 -2.85 -1.69
CA HIS A 52 -12.27 -2.09 -2.57
C HIS A 52 -12.47 -0.65 -2.11
N ASP A 53 -12.65 -0.41 -0.81
CA ASP A 53 -12.86 0.93 -0.29
C ASP A 53 -11.60 1.78 -0.44
N SER A 54 -10.41 1.20 -0.25
CA SER A 54 -9.15 1.92 -0.41
C SER A 54 -8.87 2.32 -1.87
N PHE A 55 -9.10 1.43 -2.85
CA PHE A 55 -9.02 1.80 -4.25
C PHE A 55 -10.10 2.81 -4.66
N SER A 56 -11.34 2.62 -4.21
CA SER A 56 -12.44 3.57 -4.49
C SER A 56 -12.13 4.96 -3.95
N PHE A 57 -11.53 5.05 -2.76
CA PHE A 57 -11.09 6.33 -2.19
C PHE A 57 -10.07 7.03 -3.09
N LEU A 58 -9.06 6.31 -3.58
CA LEU A 58 -8.06 6.87 -4.48
C LEU A 58 -8.71 7.35 -5.78
N GLU A 59 -9.50 6.49 -6.43
CA GLU A 59 -10.18 6.80 -7.69
C GLU A 59 -11.10 8.04 -7.56
N LYS A 60 -11.86 8.14 -6.46
CA LYS A 60 -12.69 9.32 -6.17
C LYS A 60 -11.89 10.58 -5.88
N THR A 61 -10.66 10.45 -5.37
CA THR A 61 -9.84 11.59 -4.93
C THR A 61 -8.99 12.18 -6.05
N ILE A 62 -8.32 11.32 -6.83
CA ILE A 62 -7.36 11.73 -7.86
C ILE A 62 -7.79 11.38 -9.29
N GLY A 63 -8.91 10.67 -9.47
CA GLY A 63 -9.39 10.22 -10.77
C GLY A 63 -8.81 8.87 -11.17
N ASN A 64 -8.64 8.65 -12.47
CA ASN A 64 -8.15 7.36 -12.99
C ASN A 64 -6.73 7.06 -12.49
N LEU A 65 -6.55 5.86 -11.96
CA LEU A 65 -5.24 5.37 -11.55
C LEU A 65 -4.48 4.89 -12.79
N ASN A 66 -3.30 5.48 -13.05
CA ASN A 66 -2.40 5.03 -14.12
C ASN A 66 -1.96 3.57 -13.95
N ALA A 67 -1.83 3.13 -12.70
CA ALA A 67 -1.60 1.76 -12.30
C ALA A 67 -2.29 1.51 -10.96
N LYS A 68 -2.97 0.38 -10.82
CA LYS A 68 -3.48 -0.09 -9.53
C LYS A 68 -2.36 -0.87 -8.85
N ILE A 69 -1.80 -0.27 -7.81
CA ILE A 69 -0.73 -0.87 -7.02
C ILE A 69 -1.22 -0.98 -5.58
N PHE A 70 -0.85 -2.07 -4.91
CA PHE A 70 -1.14 -2.28 -3.50
C PHE A 70 0.14 -2.57 -2.69
N CYS A 71 0.16 -2.18 -1.43
CA CYS A 71 1.19 -2.58 -0.48
C CYS A 71 0.50 -3.25 0.71
N TYR A 72 0.96 -4.43 1.13
CA TYR A 72 0.37 -5.09 2.30
C TYR A 72 0.73 -4.35 3.59
N PRO A 73 -0.24 -4.04 4.48
CA PRO A 73 0.05 -3.61 5.84
C PRO A 73 0.99 -4.60 6.54
N TYR A 74 2.02 -4.08 7.22
CA TYR A 74 3.10 -4.83 7.87
C TYR A 74 4.00 -5.68 6.94
N GLY A 75 3.46 -6.22 5.85
CA GLY A 75 4.15 -7.11 4.92
C GLY A 75 4.43 -8.50 5.51
N GLY A 76 5.01 -9.37 4.70
CA GLY A 76 5.39 -10.73 5.04
C GLY A 76 4.30 -11.72 4.64
N PHE A 77 4.67 -12.89 4.14
CA PHE A 77 3.69 -13.89 3.65
C PHE A 77 2.68 -14.37 4.69
N HIS A 78 2.95 -14.14 5.98
CA HIS A 78 2.03 -14.48 7.06
C HIS A 78 0.93 -13.43 7.31
N THR A 79 1.01 -12.25 6.68
CA THR A 79 0.05 -11.14 6.90
C THR A 79 -1.06 -11.07 5.90
N PHE A 80 -1.01 -11.85 4.82
CA PHE A 80 -2.04 -11.98 3.80
C PHE A 80 -2.26 -13.45 3.45
N THR A 81 -3.30 -13.73 2.68
CA THR A 81 -3.68 -15.11 2.30
C THR A 81 -3.83 -15.21 0.78
N ASP A 82 -3.99 -16.42 0.26
CA ASP A 82 -4.35 -16.66 -1.14
C ASP A 82 -5.67 -15.96 -1.52
N PHE A 83 -6.60 -15.86 -0.55
CA PHE A 83 -7.84 -15.12 -0.74
C PHE A 83 -7.57 -13.62 -0.94
N THR A 84 -6.65 -13.04 -0.17
CA THR A 84 -6.23 -11.63 -0.35
C THR A 84 -5.69 -11.39 -1.76
N GLN A 85 -4.80 -12.26 -2.23
CA GLN A 85 -4.23 -12.17 -3.58
C GLN A 85 -5.30 -12.33 -4.67
N LYS A 86 -6.26 -13.23 -4.47
CA LYS A 86 -7.40 -13.42 -5.37
C LYS A 86 -8.24 -12.14 -5.49
N ILE A 87 -8.54 -11.46 -4.38
CA ILE A 87 -9.29 -10.19 -4.40
C ILE A 87 -8.52 -9.12 -5.18
N LEU A 88 -7.21 -8.99 -4.96
CA LEU A 88 -6.38 -8.02 -5.66
C LEU A 88 -6.38 -8.26 -7.17
N ASN A 89 -6.28 -9.52 -7.60
CA ASN A 89 -6.42 -9.88 -9.01
C ASN A 89 -7.82 -9.51 -9.55
N ASN A 90 -8.89 -9.83 -8.82
CA ASN A 90 -10.26 -9.48 -9.20
C ASN A 90 -10.52 -7.97 -9.26
N ALA A 91 -9.82 -7.18 -8.44
CA ALA A 91 -9.85 -5.72 -8.44
C ALA A 91 -9.02 -5.11 -9.60
N ASN A 92 -8.44 -5.95 -10.47
CA ASN A 92 -7.48 -5.57 -11.52
C ASN A 92 -6.27 -4.80 -10.95
N CYS A 93 -5.79 -5.18 -9.76
CA CYS A 93 -4.52 -4.70 -9.22
C CYS A 93 -3.37 -5.22 -10.07
N ASN A 94 -2.54 -4.33 -10.61
CA ASN A 94 -1.42 -4.69 -11.45
C ASN A 94 -0.34 -5.41 -10.66
N PHE A 95 0.07 -4.83 -9.53
CA PHE A 95 1.14 -5.36 -8.69
C PHE A 95 0.88 -5.08 -7.21
N SER A 96 1.30 -6.00 -6.35
CA SER A 96 1.33 -5.78 -4.91
C SER A 96 2.70 -6.07 -4.31
N PHE A 97 3.10 -5.25 -3.35
CA PHE A 97 4.41 -5.32 -2.72
C PHE A 97 4.38 -5.98 -1.34
N ASN A 98 5.30 -6.91 -1.15
CA ASN A 98 5.59 -7.62 0.09
C ASN A 98 6.88 -7.06 0.73
N VAL A 99 7.23 -7.49 1.94
CA VAL A 99 8.54 -7.23 2.57
C VAL A 99 9.40 -8.49 2.43
N GLU A 100 10.14 -8.55 1.34
CA GLU A 100 11.14 -9.58 1.07
C GLU A 100 12.34 -8.89 0.41
N SER A 101 13.47 -8.84 1.11
CA SER A 101 14.63 -8.03 0.72
C SER A 101 15.47 -8.72 -0.35
N ARG A 102 15.06 -8.56 -1.60
CA ARG A 102 15.78 -9.05 -2.79
C ARG A 102 15.33 -8.31 -4.05
N ASP A 103 16.11 -8.49 -5.11
CA ASP A 103 15.73 -8.05 -6.45
C ASP A 103 14.46 -8.75 -6.95
N VAL A 104 13.65 -8.00 -7.71
CA VAL A 104 12.53 -8.53 -8.49
C VAL A 104 13.09 -9.23 -9.73
N ILE A 105 12.74 -10.50 -9.91
CA ILE A 105 13.07 -11.26 -11.13
C ILE A 105 11.83 -11.45 -12.01
N LEU A 106 12.04 -11.79 -13.29
CA LEU A 106 10.95 -11.99 -14.25
C LEU A 106 9.89 -13.01 -13.76
N ASN A 107 10.33 -14.04 -13.04
CA ASN A 107 9.43 -15.04 -12.47
C ASN A 107 8.43 -14.44 -11.46
N ASP A 108 8.85 -13.44 -10.67
CA ASP A 108 7.95 -12.76 -9.72
C ASP A 108 6.84 -12.02 -10.46
N LEU A 109 7.19 -11.32 -11.54
CA LEU A 109 6.24 -10.56 -12.35
C LEU A 109 5.19 -11.45 -13.01
N ILE A 110 5.56 -12.68 -13.40
CA ILE A 110 4.68 -13.63 -14.10
C ILE A 110 3.83 -14.42 -13.11
N ASN A 111 4.45 -14.96 -12.06
CA ASN A 111 3.81 -15.96 -11.19
C ASN A 111 3.35 -15.40 -9.84
N TYR A 112 3.95 -14.29 -9.39
CA TYR A 112 3.68 -13.68 -8.09
C TYR A 112 3.48 -12.16 -8.16
N PRO A 113 2.68 -11.62 -9.12
CA PRO A 113 2.52 -10.18 -9.29
C PRO A 113 1.91 -9.51 -8.04
N GLN A 114 1.18 -10.28 -7.23
CA GLN A 114 0.61 -9.81 -5.98
C GLN A 114 1.52 -10.03 -4.76
N ALA A 115 2.81 -10.34 -4.93
CA ALA A 115 3.73 -10.52 -3.80
C ALA A 115 5.17 -10.14 -4.17
N LEU A 116 5.35 -9.04 -4.90
CA LEU A 116 6.67 -8.61 -5.34
C LEU A 116 7.58 -8.24 -4.16
N PRO A 117 8.87 -8.63 -4.20
CA PRO A 117 9.85 -8.26 -3.18
C PRO A 117 10.19 -6.77 -3.24
N ARG A 118 10.76 -6.25 -2.15
CA ARG A 118 11.33 -4.90 -2.06
C ARG A 118 12.39 -4.86 -0.97
N TYR A 119 13.40 -4.01 -1.14
CA TYR A 119 14.36 -3.70 -0.10
C TYR A 119 13.76 -2.72 0.93
N ASP A 120 14.09 -2.90 2.20
CA ASP A 120 13.93 -1.85 3.21
C ASP A 120 15.05 -0.82 3.03
N CYS A 121 14.70 0.47 3.02
CA CYS A 121 15.67 1.56 2.91
C CYS A 121 16.75 1.48 4.00
N ASN A 122 16.45 0.91 5.17
CA ASN A 122 17.41 0.74 6.28
C ASN A 122 18.54 -0.24 5.96
N GLU A 123 18.42 -1.06 4.92
CA GLU A 123 19.45 -2.01 4.49
C GLU A 123 20.58 -1.35 3.69
N PHE A 124 20.34 -0.15 3.14
CA PHE A 124 21.32 0.55 2.33
C PHE A 124 22.27 1.41 3.18
N ASP A 125 23.47 1.63 2.66
CA ASP A 125 24.41 2.60 3.21
C ASP A 125 23.75 3.97 3.30
N PHE A 126 23.89 4.63 4.45
CA PHE A 126 23.25 5.91 4.80
C PHE A 126 21.71 5.91 4.86
N GLY A 127 21.05 4.75 4.68
CA GLY A 127 19.60 4.61 4.73
C GLY A 127 19.02 4.32 6.11
N LYS A 128 19.86 4.04 7.10
CA LYS A 128 19.42 3.78 8.48
C LYS A 128 18.73 4.99 9.07
N ALA A 129 17.51 4.80 9.56
CA ALA A 129 16.82 5.80 10.35
C ALA A 129 17.68 6.22 11.55
N SER A 130 17.95 7.52 11.65
CA SER A 130 18.44 8.14 12.90
C SER A 130 17.40 7.83 13.97
N CYS A 131 17.80 7.28 15.11
CA CYS A 131 16.88 7.01 16.22
C CYS A 131 16.00 8.25 16.46
N GLY A 132 14.69 8.09 16.27
CA GLY A 132 13.69 9.12 16.52
C GLY A 132 13.52 9.42 18.00
#